data_AF-A0A940U3D3-F1
#
_entry.id   AF-A0A940U3D3-F1
#
_cell.length_a   1.000
_cell.length_b   1.000
_cell.length_c   1.000
_cell.angle_alpha   90.00
_cell.angle_beta   90.00
_cell.angle_gamma   90.00
#
_symmetry.space_group_name_H-M   'P 1'
#
loop_
_entity.id
_entity.type
_entity.pdbx_description
1 polymer ?
#
loop_
_entity_poly.entity_id
_entity_poly.type
_entity_poly.pdbx_seq_one_letter_code
_entity_poly.pdbx_strand_id
1 'polypeptide(L)'
;MKTIFQILSLLLFTSLFFLATYTMPDWLPADLYLRLDPLLGLGAVLARKEIILRVFWSLILVGVTLLIGRFFCAYICPMGASIDLLDRLFFRKKARRDLSQNSSLRKVKFFLLFLFLSAALGGLSLGFFLDPISLLTRVYALFFYPLAITLLNLLMDLLRPIFQILGWIGLARWHTPQPVFYLVLITFLIFAALIALNRYTPRFWCRYLCPLGAFLALFSPLGLFKRRVSEDCNECLKCRKNCPMGAIEEKPRNTRLAECIQCRTCADICPKEAVSFSPELKTSPLGGEFSPVEISRRGFLYSFGGGMTLAFLSERTPFAPLVSGKEGSPGSGPPDWKPAMRLANKTAMFAEKCVRPRPFGPYPWRRKITPRSGRPF
;
A
#
# COMPACT_ATOMS: atom_id res chain seq x y z
N MET A 1 18.45 1.94 -15.75
CA MET A 1 17.05 1.56 -16.07
C MET A 1 16.17 1.34 -14.84
N LYS A 2 16.50 0.43 -13.89
CA LYS A 2 15.64 0.12 -12.72
C LYS A 2 15.15 1.35 -11.95
N THR A 3 16.05 2.26 -11.60
CA THR A 3 15.72 3.46 -10.81
C THR A 3 14.70 4.37 -11.51
N ILE A 4 14.72 4.45 -12.85
CA ILE A 4 13.81 5.30 -13.62
C ILE A 4 12.37 4.77 -13.47
N PHE A 5 12.17 3.47 -13.68
CA PHE A 5 10.86 2.83 -13.49
C PHE A 5 10.35 2.96 -12.05
N GLN A 6 11.23 2.83 -11.06
CA GLN A 6 10.85 3.00 -9.65
C GLN A 6 10.38 4.42 -9.34
N ILE A 7 11.10 5.44 -9.84
CA ILE A 7 10.72 6.84 -9.66
C ILE A 7 9.39 7.11 -10.38
N LEU A 8 9.26 6.66 -11.63
CA LEU A 8 8.02 6.83 -12.40
C LEU A 8 6.82 6.19 -11.69
N SER A 9 6.99 4.97 -11.15
CA SER A 9 5.92 4.30 -10.41
C SER A 9 5.59 4.99 -9.08
N LEU A 10 6.59 5.53 -8.38
CA LEU A 10 6.36 6.27 -7.13
C LEU A 10 5.65 7.60 -7.41
N LEU A 11 6.02 8.29 -8.48
CA LEU A 11 5.36 9.51 -8.94
C LEU A 11 3.92 9.23 -9.38
N LEU A 12 3.69 8.15 -10.12
CA LEU A 12 2.34 7.74 -10.53
C LEU A 12 1.47 7.44 -9.30
N PHE A 13 1.97 6.63 -8.36
CA PHE A 13 1.26 6.34 -7.10
C PHE A 13 0.93 7.61 -6.31
N THR A 14 1.91 8.51 -6.15
CA THR A 14 1.73 9.77 -5.43
C THR A 14 0.70 10.65 -6.12
N SER A 15 0.78 10.78 -7.45
CA SER A 15 -0.19 11.52 -8.26
C SER A 15 -1.61 10.96 -8.09
N LEU A 16 -1.80 9.65 -8.28
CA LEU A 16 -3.11 9.01 -8.09
C LEU A 16 -3.68 9.24 -6.68
N PHE A 17 -2.83 9.19 -5.66
CA PHE A 17 -3.24 9.45 -4.29
C PHE A 17 -3.75 10.88 -4.09
N PHE A 18 -3.04 11.87 -4.65
CA PHE A 18 -3.50 13.26 -4.60
C PHE A 18 -4.77 13.47 -5.44
N LEU A 19 -4.86 12.91 -6.64
CA LEU A 19 -6.07 13.00 -7.48
C LEU A 19 -7.30 12.39 -6.79
N ALA A 20 -7.11 11.27 -6.07
CA ALA A 20 -8.16 10.61 -5.29
C ALA A 20 -8.77 11.53 -4.22
N THR A 21 -8.03 12.55 -3.81
CA THR A 21 -8.46 13.49 -2.77
C THR A 21 -9.24 14.69 -3.33
N TYR A 22 -8.97 15.11 -4.58
CA TYR A 22 -9.46 16.42 -5.06
C TYR A 22 -10.66 16.37 -6.03
N THR A 23 -10.78 15.33 -6.86
CA THR A 23 -11.96 14.93 -7.67
C THR A 23 -11.46 14.11 -8.84
N MET A 24 -11.91 12.85 -8.94
CA MET A 24 -11.41 11.90 -9.94
C MET A 24 -12.09 12.11 -11.29
N PRO A 25 -11.36 12.03 -12.41
CA PRO A 25 -11.98 11.78 -13.70
C PRO A 25 -12.31 10.28 -13.85
N ASP A 26 -13.46 9.94 -14.45
CA ASP A 26 -14.09 8.59 -14.39
C ASP A 26 -13.25 7.42 -14.97
N TRP A 27 -12.20 7.71 -15.74
CA TRP A 27 -11.42 6.74 -16.51
C TRP A 27 -10.29 6.06 -15.74
N LEU A 28 -9.85 6.61 -14.59
CA LEU A 28 -8.69 6.09 -13.87
C LEU A 28 -9.05 5.79 -12.40
N PRO A 29 -9.23 4.54 -11.98
CA PRO A 29 -9.58 4.23 -10.59
C PRO A 29 -8.41 4.52 -9.63
N ALA A 30 -8.64 5.27 -8.56
CA ALA A 30 -7.64 5.55 -7.52
C ALA A 30 -7.10 4.27 -6.83
N ASP A 31 -7.93 3.22 -6.81
CA ASP A 31 -7.61 1.91 -6.26
C ASP A 31 -6.88 0.98 -7.26
N LEU A 32 -6.36 1.50 -8.38
CA LEU A 32 -5.63 0.72 -9.39
C LEU A 32 -4.52 -0.13 -8.79
N TYR A 33 -3.68 0.45 -7.93
CA TYR A 33 -2.59 -0.28 -7.27
C TYR A 33 -3.09 -1.36 -6.31
N LEU A 34 -4.24 -1.17 -5.66
CA LEU A 34 -4.85 -2.18 -4.79
C LEU A 34 -5.46 -3.32 -5.62
N ARG A 35 -6.06 -3.01 -6.78
CA ARG A 35 -6.62 -4.02 -7.71
C ARG A 35 -5.55 -4.86 -8.39
N LEU A 36 -4.35 -4.31 -8.58
CA LEU A 36 -3.21 -5.02 -9.13
C LEU A 36 -2.64 -6.06 -8.17
N ASP A 37 -2.93 -5.96 -6.86
CA ASP A 37 -2.39 -6.88 -5.86
C ASP A 37 -3.14 -8.23 -5.88
N PRO A 38 -2.50 -9.32 -6.35
CA PRO A 38 -3.14 -10.63 -6.43
C PRO A 38 -3.41 -11.26 -5.08
N LEU A 39 -2.68 -10.88 -4.03
CA LEU A 39 -2.92 -11.40 -2.70
C LEU A 39 -4.19 -10.79 -2.09
N LEU A 40 -4.38 -9.48 -2.26
CA LEU A 40 -5.62 -8.80 -1.87
C LEU A 40 -6.82 -9.31 -2.66
N GLY A 41 -6.67 -9.48 -3.98
CA GLY A 41 -7.72 -10.03 -4.84
C GLY A 41 -8.14 -11.44 -4.41
N LEU A 42 -7.16 -12.32 -4.20
CA LEU A 42 -7.40 -13.69 -3.72
C LEU A 42 -8.01 -13.70 -2.31
N GLY A 43 -7.48 -12.88 -1.40
CA GLY A 43 -8.00 -12.77 -0.03
C GLY A 43 -9.46 -12.31 -0.01
N ALA A 44 -9.85 -11.36 -0.85
CA ALA A 44 -11.22 -10.88 -0.95
C ALA A 44 -12.18 -11.96 -1.49
N VAL A 45 -11.75 -12.73 -2.49
CA VAL A 45 -12.54 -13.86 -3.04
C VAL A 45 -12.71 -14.96 -1.99
N LEU A 46 -11.63 -15.31 -1.26
CA LEU A 46 -11.69 -16.32 -0.21
C LEU A 46 -12.58 -15.88 0.96
N ALA A 47 -12.49 -14.61 1.37
CA ALA A 47 -13.28 -14.08 2.47
C ALA A 47 -14.78 -13.99 2.16
N ARG A 48 -15.15 -13.58 0.93
CA ARG A 48 -16.57 -13.49 0.52
C ARG A 48 -17.13 -14.77 -0.06
N LYS A 49 -16.28 -15.74 -0.42
CA LYS A 49 -16.66 -16.96 -1.16
C LYS A 49 -17.38 -16.68 -2.49
N GLU A 50 -17.17 -15.49 -3.05
CA GLU A 50 -17.77 -15.04 -4.32
C GLU A 50 -16.70 -14.58 -5.29
N ILE A 51 -16.85 -14.91 -6.58
CA ILE A 51 -15.92 -14.52 -7.62
C ILE A 51 -16.24 -13.11 -8.09
N ILE A 52 -15.45 -12.14 -7.64
CA ILE A 52 -15.60 -10.75 -8.03
C ILE A 52 -14.85 -10.53 -9.36
N LEU A 53 -15.58 -10.17 -10.44
CA LEU A 53 -15.02 -9.88 -11.77
C LEU A 53 -13.91 -8.82 -11.75
N ARG A 54 -13.87 -7.95 -10.73
CA ARG A 54 -12.82 -6.93 -10.54
C ARG A 54 -11.42 -7.51 -10.25
N VAL A 55 -11.31 -8.79 -9.89
CA VAL A 55 -10.03 -9.50 -9.62
C VAL A 55 -9.24 -9.79 -10.91
N PHE A 56 -9.87 -9.65 -12.08
CA PHE A 56 -9.23 -9.91 -13.37
C PHE A 56 -7.93 -9.13 -13.59
N TRP A 57 -7.83 -7.90 -13.08
CA TRP A 57 -6.61 -7.09 -13.16
C TRP A 57 -5.40 -7.73 -12.46
N SER A 58 -5.62 -8.43 -11.34
CA SER A 58 -4.54 -9.13 -10.66
C SER A 58 -4.07 -10.39 -11.40
N LEU A 59 -4.96 -11.01 -12.19
CA LEU A 59 -4.61 -12.17 -13.02
C LEU A 59 -3.59 -11.80 -14.09
N ILE A 60 -3.72 -10.60 -14.67
CA ILE A 60 -2.75 -10.06 -15.62
C ILE A 60 -1.37 -9.99 -14.97
N LEU A 61 -1.28 -9.48 -13.74
CA LEU A 61 0.01 -9.38 -13.04
C LEU A 61 0.61 -10.75 -12.73
N VAL A 62 -0.21 -11.73 -12.33
CA VAL A 62 0.24 -13.12 -12.13
C VAL A 62 0.75 -13.71 -13.45
N GLY A 63 0.04 -13.49 -14.56
CA GLY A 63 0.46 -13.92 -15.90
C GLY A 63 1.81 -13.33 -16.30
N VAL A 64 2.01 -12.01 -16.14
CA VAL A 64 3.30 -11.38 -16.43
C VAL A 64 4.39 -11.86 -15.45
N THR A 65 4.03 -12.14 -14.19
CA THR A 65 4.95 -12.71 -13.20
C THR A 65 5.37 -14.14 -13.58
N LEU A 66 4.48 -14.93 -14.18
CA LEU A 66 4.82 -16.27 -14.70
C LEU A 66 5.73 -16.20 -15.93
N LEU A 67 5.65 -15.13 -16.73
CA LEU A 67 6.54 -14.96 -17.88
C LEU A 67 7.91 -14.46 -17.42
N ILE A 68 7.93 -13.30 -16.77
CA ILE A 68 9.17 -12.60 -16.46
C ILE A 68 9.76 -13.17 -15.18
N GLY A 69 8.95 -13.40 -14.15
CA GLY A 69 9.30 -13.75 -12.76
C GLY A 69 8.84 -12.64 -11.79
N ARG A 70 9.47 -12.50 -10.61
CA ARG A 70 9.05 -11.53 -9.58
C ARG A 70 9.49 -10.07 -9.87
N PHE A 71 9.20 -9.57 -11.07
CA PHE A 71 9.59 -8.22 -11.51
C PHE A 71 8.82 -7.10 -10.79
N PHE A 72 7.56 -7.34 -10.38
CA PHE A 72 6.70 -6.34 -9.74
C PHE A 72 7.37 -5.68 -8.52
N CYS A 73 7.99 -6.47 -7.64
CA CYS A 73 8.66 -5.98 -6.44
C CYS A 73 9.88 -5.09 -6.73
N ALA A 74 10.48 -5.21 -7.91
CA ALA A 74 11.64 -4.44 -8.31
C ALA A 74 11.26 -3.13 -9.02
N TYR A 75 10.29 -3.17 -9.93
CA TYR A 75 10.00 -2.07 -10.87
C TYR A 75 8.70 -1.30 -10.57
N ILE A 76 7.62 -1.98 -10.16
CA ILE A 76 6.27 -1.39 -10.07
C ILE A 76 5.85 -1.13 -8.62
N CYS A 77 6.31 -1.92 -7.66
CA CYS A 77 5.85 -1.79 -6.28
C CYS A 77 6.28 -0.43 -5.66
N PRO A 78 5.33 0.46 -5.29
CA PRO A 78 5.66 1.78 -4.75
C PRO A 78 6.29 1.69 -3.36
N MET A 79 5.94 0.66 -2.57
CA MET A 79 6.60 0.37 -1.29
C MET A 79 8.06 -0.04 -1.51
N GLY A 80 8.36 -0.80 -2.56
CA GLY A 80 9.73 -1.15 -2.92
C GLY A 80 10.55 0.07 -3.38
N ALA A 81 9.92 1.00 -4.10
CA ALA A 81 10.55 2.24 -4.54
C ALA A 81 10.85 3.19 -3.38
N SER A 82 9.90 3.38 -2.45
CA SER A 82 10.09 4.20 -1.26
C SER A 82 11.20 3.65 -0.35
N ILE A 83 11.25 2.33 -0.11
CA ILE A 83 12.34 1.71 0.66
C ILE A 83 13.69 1.94 -0.02
N ASP A 84 13.82 1.72 -1.33
CA ASP A 84 15.08 1.94 -2.06
C ASP A 84 15.50 3.42 -2.05
N LEU A 85 14.55 4.35 -2.15
CA LEU A 85 14.80 5.79 -2.11
C LEU A 85 15.29 6.22 -0.71
N LEU A 86 14.57 5.80 0.33
CA LEU A 86 14.91 6.12 1.72
C LEU A 86 16.23 5.48 2.16
N ASP A 87 16.52 4.26 1.68
CA ASP A 87 17.83 3.61 1.91
C ASP A 87 19.00 4.42 1.33
N ARG A 88 18.82 4.98 0.13
CA ARG A 88 19.82 5.83 -0.52
C ARG A 88 19.94 7.20 0.14
N LEU A 89 18.88 7.70 0.77
CA LEU A 89 18.87 8.99 1.46
C LEU A 89 19.50 8.90 2.85
N PHE A 90 19.12 7.89 3.65
CA PHE A 90 19.52 7.78 5.06
C PHE A 90 20.74 6.88 5.33
N PHE A 91 20.93 5.81 4.56
CA PHE A 91 21.87 4.73 4.93
C PHE A 91 23.02 4.51 3.93
N ARG A 92 23.37 5.56 3.17
CA ARG A 92 24.47 5.57 2.18
C ARG A 92 25.72 4.86 2.70
N LYS A 93 26.09 3.76 2.03
CA LYS A 93 27.39 3.05 2.08
C LYS A 93 27.95 2.64 3.45
N LYS A 94 27.20 2.70 4.56
CA LYS A 94 27.72 2.23 5.86
C LYS A 94 27.69 0.69 5.90
N ALA A 95 28.82 0.08 6.28
CA ALA A 95 28.98 -1.39 6.35
C ALA A 95 27.74 -2.05 6.96
N ARG A 96 27.06 -2.88 6.16
CA ARG A 96 25.85 -3.59 6.60
C ARG A 96 26.30 -4.88 7.28
N ARG A 97 25.76 -5.18 8.46
CA ARG A 97 25.96 -6.48 9.11
C ARG A 97 25.20 -7.51 8.29
N ASP A 98 25.89 -8.55 7.85
CA ASP A 98 25.35 -9.53 6.91
C ASP A 98 24.41 -10.52 7.60
N LEU A 99 23.22 -10.07 8.00
CA LEU A 99 22.12 -10.95 8.43
C LEU A 99 21.54 -11.78 7.25
N SER A 100 22.15 -11.69 6.06
CA SER A 100 21.65 -12.32 4.85
C SER A 100 21.72 -13.85 4.88
N GLN A 101 22.56 -14.43 5.74
CA GLN A 101 22.72 -15.87 5.89
C GLN A 101 21.64 -16.52 6.78
N ASN A 102 20.91 -15.76 7.61
CA ASN A 102 19.87 -16.32 8.46
C ASN A 102 18.68 -16.81 7.63
N SER A 103 18.66 -18.12 7.34
CA SER A 103 17.61 -18.81 6.58
C SER A 103 16.26 -18.82 7.30
N SER A 104 16.26 -18.82 8.64
CA SER A 104 15.05 -18.87 9.46
C SER A 104 14.13 -17.65 9.24
N LEU A 105 14.70 -16.44 9.18
CA LEU A 105 13.91 -15.22 8.97
C LEU A 105 13.22 -15.20 7.60
N ARG A 106 13.79 -15.86 6.58
CA ARG A 106 13.16 -15.96 5.24
C ARG A 106 11.90 -16.82 5.26
N LYS A 107 11.74 -17.70 6.26
CA LYS A 107 10.54 -18.54 6.43
C LYS A 107 9.34 -17.73 6.97
N VAL A 108 9.59 -16.60 7.64
CA VAL A 108 8.55 -15.75 8.25
C VAL A 108 7.56 -15.21 7.23
N LYS A 109 8.01 -14.74 6.06
CA LYS A 109 7.07 -14.26 5.01
C LYS A 109 6.13 -15.36 4.51
N PHE A 110 6.57 -16.62 4.48
CA PHE A 110 5.73 -17.75 4.08
C PHE A 110 4.75 -18.10 5.20
N PHE A 111 5.19 -18.04 6.45
CA PHE A 111 4.31 -18.15 7.62
C PHE A 111 3.20 -17.09 7.58
N LEU A 112 3.55 -15.81 7.36
CA LEU A 112 2.59 -14.71 7.24
C LEU A 112 1.63 -14.89 6.06
N LEU A 113 2.09 -15.41 4.92
CA LEU A 113 1.23 -15.72 3.78
C LEU A 113 0.18 -16.78 4.13
N PHE A 114 0.59 -17.91 4.72
CA PHE A 114 -0.35 -18.97 5.08
C PHE A 114 -1.31 -18.54 6.20
N LEU A 115 -0.83 -17.74 7.16
CA LEU A 115 -1.67 -17.11 8.18
C LEU A 115 -2.74 -16.22 7.53
N PHE A 116 -2.34 -15.39 6.57
CA PHE A 116 -3.27 -14.52 5.83
C PHE A 116 -4.32 -15.32 5.07
N LEU A 117 -3.91 -16.36 4.32
CA LEU A 117 -4.83 -17.18 3.53
C LEU A 117 -5.80 -17.98 4.41
N SER A 118 -5.32 -18.55 5.52
CA SER A 118 -6.18 -19.30 6.47
C SER A 118 -7.14 -18.39 7.23
N ALA A 119 -6.72 -17.17 7.60
CA ALA A 119 -7.63 -16.18 8.18
C ALA A 119 -8.69 -15.74 7.16
N ALA A 120 -8.31 -15.53 5.90
CA ALA A 120 -9.23 -15.17 4.83
C ALA A 120 -10.28 -16.27 4.57
N LEU A 121 -9.90 -17.56 4.66
CA LEU A 121 -10.84 -18.68 4.59
C LEU A 121 -11.88 -18.65 5.71
N GLY A 122 -11.49 -18.18 6.90
CA GLY A 122 -12.39 -17.94 8.03
C GLY A 122 -13.15 -16.61 7.95
N GLY A 123 -13.15 -15.91 6.80
CA GLY A 123 -13.88 -14.65 6.61
C GLY A 123 -13.14 -13.39 7.10
N LEU A 124 -11.96 -13.54 7.73
CA LEU A 124 -11.19 -12.42 8.25
C LEU A 124 -10.17 -11.92 7.21
N SER A 125 -10.40 -10.71 6.68
CA SER A 125 -9.46 -10.08 5.74
C SER A 125 -8.34 -9.33 6.48
N LEU A 126 -7.19 -9.98 6.71
CA LEU A 126 -6.00 -9.37 7.34
C LEU A 126 -5.21 -8.42 6.43
N GLY A 127 -5.66 -8.22 5.18
CA GLY A 127 -4.89 -7.50 4.15
C GLY A 127 -4.66 -6.03 4.48
N PHE A 128 -5.58 -5.49 5.28
CA PHE A 128 -5.46 -4.19 5.88
C PHE A 128 -4.14 -3.98 6.66
N PHE A 129 -3.57 -5.00 7.29
CA PHE A 129 -2.34 -4.84 8.10
C PHE A 129 -1.07 -5.33 7.41
N LEU A 130 -1.15 -6.42 6.66
CA LEU A 130 0.04 -7.12 6.16
C LEU A 130 0.41 -6.75 4.72
N ASP A 131 -0.48 -6.07 3.97
CA ASP A 131 -0.20 -5.74 2.58
C ASP A 131 0.66 -4.48 2.42
N PRO A 132 1.73 -4.54 1.61
CA PRO A 132 2.66 -3.42 1.43
C PRO A 132 1.98 -2.18 0.89
N ILE A 133 0.98 -2.35 0.02
CA ILE A 133 0.27 -1.24 -0.62
C ILE A 133 -0.69 -0.57 0.36
N SER A 134 -1.41 -1.36 1.16
CA SER A 134 -2.30 -0.83 2.21
C SER A 134 -1.51 -0.08 3.30
N LEU A 135 -0.36 -0.62 3.70
CA LEU A 135 0.53 0.04 4.64
C LEU A 135 1.04 1.38 4.07
N LEU A 136 1.42 1.40 2.79
CA LEU A 136 1.88 2.62 2.14
C LEU A 136 0.77 3.67 2.00
N THR A 137 -0.44 3.28 1.57
CA THR A 137 -1.56 4.23 1.44
C THR A 137 -1.95 4.82 2.79
N ARG A 138 -1.87 4.06 3.88
CA ARG A 138 -2.09 4.58 5.24
C ARG A 138 -1.05 5.61 5.64
N VAL A 139 0.23 5.35 5.38
CA VAL A 139 1.28 6.34 5.65
C VAL A 139 1.03 7.61 4.83
N TYR A 140 0.60 7.48 3.57
CA TYR A 140 0.22 8.63 2.74
C TYR A 140 -0.98 9.39 3.30
N ALA A 141 -2.06 8.69 3.69
CA ALA A 141 -3.27 9.31 4.21
C ALA A 141 -3.12 9.90 5.62
N LEU A 142 -2.35 9.25 6.49
CA LEU A 142 -2.23 9.63 7.89
C LEU A 142 -1.05 10.58 8.15
N PHE A 143 -0.02 10.57 7.31
CA PHE A 143 1.16 11.43 7.51
C PHE A 143 1.31 12.46 6.38
N PHE A 144 1.43 12.01 5.13
CA PHE A 144 1.71 12.93 4.03
C PHE A 144 0.55 13.88 3.71
N TYR A 145 -0.69 13.40 3.80
CA TYR A 145 -1.88 14.21 3.54
C TYR A 145 -2.07 15.37 4.55
N PRO A 146 -2.12 15.12 5.88
CA PRO A 146 -2.23 16.22 6.83
C PRO A 146 -1.01 17.14 6.81
N LEU A 147 0.20 16.60 6.56
CA LEU A 147 1.40 17.41 6.37
C LEU A 147 1.27 18.33 5.15
N ALA A 148 0.77 17.83 4.02
CA ALA A 148 0.57 18.60 2.81
C ALA A 148 -0.48 19.70 3.00
N ILE A 149 -1.61 19.42 3.67
CA ILE A 149 -2.61 20.45 4.00
C ILE A 149 -2.04 21.48 4.95
N THR A 150 -1.27 21.07 5.96
CA THR A 150 -0.64 22.00 6.90
C THR A 150 0.34 22.91 6.19
N LEU A 151 1.17 22.37 5.30
CA LEU A 151 2.12 23.16 4.51
C LEU A 151 1.41 24.09 3.53
N LEU A 152 0.31 23.63 2.90
CA LEU A 152 -0.51 24.44 2.02
C LEU A 152 -1.20 25.58 2.77
N ASN A 153 -1.81 25.31 3.92
CA ASN A 153 -2.42 26.34 4.77
C ASN A 153 -1.37 27.35 5.25
N LEU A 154 -0.19 26.88 5.68
CA LEU A 154 0.93 27.75 6.07
C LEU A 154 1.41 28.62 4.90
N LEU A 155 1.49 28.06 3.70
CA LEU A 155 1.84 28.79 2.48
C LEU A 155 0.78 29.83 2.13
N MET A 156 -0.51 29.49 2.25
CA MET A 156 -1.61 30.42 2.03
C MET A 156 -1.64 31.54 3.08
N ASP A 157 -1.33 31.24 4.34
CA ASP A 157 -1.21 32.24 5.40
C ASP A 157 -0.02 33.20 5.15
N LEU A 158 1.10 32.67 4.65
CA LEU A 158 2.27 33.47 4.28
C LEU A 158 2.01 34.38 3.07
N LEU A 159 1.24 33.88 2.08
CA LEU A 159 0.88 34.62 0.86
C LEU A 159 -0.35 35.52 1.03
N ARG A 160 -1.11 35.37 2.12
CA ARG A 160 -2.31 36.16 2.43
C ARG A 160 -2.12 37.69 2.30
N PRO A 161 -1.05 38.33 2.82
CA PRO A 161 -0.85 39.78 2.66
C PRO A 161 -0.72 40.19 1.18
N ILE A 162 -0.09 39.36 0.35
CA ILE A 162 0.04 39.60 -1.09
C ILE A 162 -1.32 39.45 -1.79
N PHE A 163 -2.08 38.41 -1.45
CA PHE A 163 -3.41 38.19 -2.03
C PHE A 163 -4.44 39.27 -1.66
N GLN A 164 -4.30 39.90 -0.49
CA GLN A 164 -5.14 41.04 -0.10
C GLN A 164 -4.83 42.28 -0.95
N ILE A 165 -3.57 42.51 -1.30
CA ILE A 165 -3.16 43.63 -2.17
C ILE A 165 -3.63 43.41 -3.62
N LEU A 166 -3.59 42.17 -4.13
CA LEU A 166 -4.09 41.79 -5.45
C LEU A 166 -5.64 41.68 -5.56
N GLY A 167 -6.38 41.88 -4.47
CA GLY A 167 -7.85 41.82 -4.47
C GLY A 167 -8.44 40.41 -4.59
N TRP A 168 -7.66 39.34 -4.41
CA TRP A 168 -8.11 37.95 -4.54
C TRP A 168 -8.67 37.39 -3.23
N ILE A 169 -9.81 37.94 -2.81
CA ILE A 169 -10.46 37.68 -1.51
C ILE A 169 -11.00 36.25 -1.37
N GLY A 170 -11.23 35.55 -2.49
CA GLY A 170 -11.64 34.13 -2.51
C GLY A 170 -10.50 33.19 -2.13
N LEU A 171 -9.31 33.38 -2.72
CA LEU A 171 -8.11 32.59 -2.39
C LEU A 171 -7.56 32.91 -0.99
N ALA A 172 -7.63 34.18 -0.56
CA ALA A 172 -7.13 34.58 0.75
C ALA A 172 -7.83 33.88 1.93
N ARG A 173 -9.06 33.37 1.73
CA ARG A 173 -9.85 32.66 2.76
C ARG A 173 -9.90 31.15 2.59
N TRP A 174 -9.17 30.59 1.63
CA TRP A 174 -9.04 29.14 1.51
C TRP A 174 -8.28 28.59 2.72
N HIS A 175 -9.00 27.89 3.59
CA HIS A 175 -8.44 27.14 4.71
C HIS A 175 -9.08 25.75 4.70
N THR A 176 -8.31 24.75 4.33
CA THR A 176 -8.80 23.37 4.26
C THR A 176 -8.79 22.79 5.68
N PRO A 177 -9.92 22.23 6.17
CA PRO A 177 -9.99 21.67 7.52
C PRO A 177 -8.97 20.54 7.68
N GLN A 178 -8.22 20.57 8.78
CA GLN A 178 -7.18 19.57 9.06
C GLN A 178 -7.79 18.29 9.64
N PRO A 179 -7.56 17.12 9.01
CA PRO A 179 -7.97 15.85 9.57
C PRO A 179 -6.94 15.38 10.60
N VAL A 180 -7.33 15.36 11.88
CA VAL A 180 -6.54 14.75 12.96
C VAL A 180 -6.95 13.29 13.15
N PHE A 181 -5.99 12.38 13.00
CA PHE A 181 -6.21 10.96 13.23
C PHE A 181 -5.43 10.47 14.46
N TYR A 182 -6.10 9.80 15.39
CA TYR A 182 -5.42 9.24 16.58
C TYR A 182 -4.38 8.15 16.24
N LEU A 183 -4.50 7.51 15.07
CA LEU A 183 -3.60 6.43 14.62
C LEU A 183 -2.36 6.92 13.86
N VAL A 184 -2.16 8.24 13.67
CA VAL A 184 -0.99 8.78 12.96
C VAL A 184 0.30 8.33 13.62
N LEU A 185 0.42 8.51 14.95
CA LEU A 185 1.65 8.22 15.68
C LEU A 185 2.03 6.73 15.56
N ILE A 186 1.08 5.83 15.77
CA ILE A 186 1.31 4.38 15.69
C ILE A 186 1.75 3.99 14.27
N THR A 187 1.05 4.47 13.24
CA THR A 187 1.37 4.15 11.85
C THR A 187 2.74 4.69 11.45
N PHE A 188 3.06 5.91 11.88
CA PHE A 188 4.36 6.53 11.66
C PHE A 188 5.48 5.75 12.34
N LEU A 189 5.31 5.34 13.61
CA LEU A 189 6.29 4.53 14.33
C LEU A 189 6.52 3.17 13.66
N ILE A 190 5.46 2.50 13.19
CA ILE A 190 5.59 1.24 12.45
C ILE A 190 6.40 1.46 11.16
N PHE A 191 6.06 2.46 10.36
CA PHE A 191 6.77 2.73 9.11
C PHE A 191 8.23 3.15 9.37
N ALA A 192 8.47 4.02 10.36
CA ALA A 192 9.81 4.43 10.78
C ALA A 192 10.64 3.23 11.25
N ALA A 193 10.05 2.31 12.02
CA ALA A 193 10.70 1.07 12.42
C ALA A 193 11.06 0.21 11.19
N LEU A 194 10.15 0.02 10.23
CA LEU A 194 10.44 -0.73 9.00
C LEU A 194 11.60 -0.12 8.20
N ILE A 195 11.66 1.21 8.10
CA ILE A 195 12.78 1.91 7.45
C ILE A 195 14.07 1.77 8.27
N ALA A 196 14.01 1.87 9.59
CA ALA A 196 15.17 1.67 10.47
C ALA A 196 15.72 0.23 10.34
N LEU A 197 14.87 -0.78 10.23
CA LEU A 197 15.27 -2.17 10.04
C LEU A 197 16.02 -2.40 8.72
N ASN A 198 15.79 -1.55 7.72
CA ASN A 198 16.51 -1.58 6.45
C ASN A 198 18.03 -1.31 6.59
N ARG A 199 18.44 -0.68 7.71
CA ARG A 199 19.85 -0.48 8.07
C ARG A 199 20.62 -1.79 8.16
N TYR A 200 19.95 -2.86 8.61
CA TYR A 200 20.53 -4.19 8.78
C TYR A 200 20.60 -4.95 7.47
N THR A 201 19.48 -5.08 6.77
CA THR A 201 19.43 -5.73 5.46
C THR A 201 18.66 -4.88 4.47
N PRO A 202 19.18 -4.70 3.24
CA PRO A 202 18.41 -4.05 2.18
C PRO A 202 17.05 -4.74 2.01
N ARG A 203 16.02 -3.92 1.85
CA ARG A 203 14.63 -4.34 1.61
C ARG A 203 14.12 -5.36 2.65
N PHE A 204 14.39 -5.09 3.94
CA PHE A 204 13.97 -5.94 5.06
C PHE A 204 12.51 -6.41 4.94
N TRP A 205 11.58 -5.48 4.70
CA TRP A 205 10.15 -5.79 4.54
C TRP A 205 9.89 -6.80 3.42
N CYS A 206 10.39 -6.54 2.20
CA CYS A 206 10.17 -7.41 1.05
C CYS A 206 10.80 -8.80 1.20
N ARG A 207 11.83 -8.90 2.04
CA ARG A 207 12.63 -10.11 2.26
C ARG A 207 12.05 -11.01 3.35
N TYR A 208 11.51 -10.45 4.42
CA TYR A 208 11.13 -11.20 5.62
C TYR A 208 9.67 -11.09 6.03
N LEU A 209 8.98 -9.99 5.69
CA LEU A 209 7.64 -9.70 6.21
C LEU A 209 6.54 -9.68 5.14
N CYS A 210 6.88 -9.37 3.89
CA CYS A 210 5.89 -9.12 2.84
C CYS A 210 5.19 -10.42 2.37
N PRO A 211 3.89 -10.62 2.68
CA PRO A 211 3.16 -11.82 2.27
C PRO A 211 2.90 -11.85 0.76
N LEU A 212 2.62 -10.69 0.14
CA LEU A 212 2.53 -10.56 -1.32
C LEU A 212 3.84 -11.03 -1.97
N GLY A 213 4.96 -10.68 -1.35
CA GLY A 213 6.27 -11.12 -1.80
C GLY A 213 6.46 -12.63 -1.74
N ALA A 214 5.94 -13.28 -0.69
CA ALA A 214 5.94 -14.73 -0.58
C ALA A 214 5.00 -15.40 -1.59
N PHE A 215 3.84 -14.80 -1.86
CA PHE A 215 2.90 -15.28 -2.87
C PHE A 215 3.55 -15.31 -4.25
N LEU A 216 4.15 -14.20 -4.68
CA LEU A 216 4.87 -14.15 -5.95
C LEU A 216 6.13 -15.03 -5.97
N ALA A 217 6.73 -15.31 -4.81
CA ALA A 217 7.88 -16.20 -4.69
C ALA A 217 7.53 -17.67 -4.99
N LEU A 218 6.28 -18.10 -4.77
CA LEU A 218 5.79 -19.44 -5.12
C LEU A 218 5.73 -19.65 -6.65
N PHE A 219 5.39 -18.59 -7.40
CA PHE A 219 5.32 -18.64 -8.87
C PHE A 219 6.65 -18.31 -9.55
N SER A 220 7.59 -17.67 -8.85
CA SER A 220 8.87 -17.26 -9.42
C SER A 220 9.72 -18.38 -10.05
N PRO A 221 9.73 -19.64 -9.55
CA PRO A 221 10.48 -20.73 -10.18
C PRO A 221 9.96 -21.12 -11.57
N LEU A 222 8.70 -20.79 -11.89
CA LEU A 222 8.07 -21.06 -13.18
C LEU A 222 8.41 -20.00 -14.25
N GLY A 223 9.06 -18.90 -13.86
CA GLY A 223 9.42 -17.78 -14.74
C GLY A 223 10.33 -18.18 -15.90
N LEU A 224 10.06 -17.74 -17.13
CA LEU A 224 10.92 -18.04 -18.30
C LEU A 224 12.28 -17.36 -18.23
N PHE A 225 12.35 -16.12 -17.71
CA PHE A 225 13.57 -15.31 -17.69
C PHE A 225 14.34 -15.45 -16.36
N LYS A 226 15.13 -16.52 -16.24
CA LYS A 226 15.93 -16.80 -15.04
C LYS A 226 17.34 -16.22 -15.15
N ARG A 227 17.96 -15.94 -13.99
CA ARG A 227 19.39 -15.58 -13.91
C ARG A 227 20.21 -16.82 -14.26
N ARG A 228 21.16 -16.68 -15.18
CA ARG A 228 22.17 -17.71 -15.52
C ARG A 228 23.57 -17.14 -15.36
N VAL A 229 24.52 -18.02 -15.10
CA VAL A 229 25.93 -17.66 -14.92
C VAL A 229 26.77 -18.52 -15.87
N SER A 230 27.52 -17.90 -16.76
CA SER A 230 28.44 -18.61 -17.66
C SER A 230 29.69 -19.09 -16.92
N GLU A 231 30.45 -19.98 -17.57
CA GLU A 231 31.74 -20.44 -17.05
C GLU A 231 32.80 -19.33 -16.97
N ASP A 232 32.58 -18.19 -17.63
CA ASP A 232 33.46 -17.00 -17.55
C ASP A 232 33.44 -16.33 -16.16
N CYS A 233 32.60 -16.82 -15.24
CA CYS A 233 32.51 -16.32 -13.88
C CYS A 233 33.77 -16.66 -13.06
N ASN A 234 34.57 -15.64 -12.75
CA ASN A 234 35.74 -15.74 -11.88
C ASN A 234 35.42 -15.69 -10.38
N GLU A 235 34.19 -15.98 -9.99
CA GLU A 235 33.72 -16.00 -8.60
C GLU A 235 34.03 -14.77 -7.74
N CYS A 236 34.14 -13.57 -8.32
CA CYS A 236 34.52 -12.35 -7.58
C CYS A 236 33.52 -11.84 -6.51
N LEU A 237 32.36 -12.51 -6.33
CA LEU A 237 31.30 -12.19 -5.36
C LEU A 237 30.71 -10.77 -5.39
N LYS A 238 31.07 -9.93 -6.36
CA LYS A 238 30.52 -8.57 -6.53
C LYS A 238 29.00 -8.59 -6.71
N CYS A 239 28.47 -9.56 -7.46
CA CYS A 239 27.04 -9.75 -7.66
C CYS A 239 26.32 -10.10 -6.34
N ARG A 240 26.90 -10.95 -5.50
CA ARG A 240 26.36 -11.35 -4.18
C ARG A 240 26.28 -10.15 -3.25
N LYS A 241 27.38 -9.40 -3.12
CA LYS A 241 27.48 -8.23 -2.24
C LYS A 241 26.48 -7.12 -2.59
N ASN A 242 26.19 -6.94 -3.88
CA ASN A 242 25.28 -5.90 -4.36
C ASN A 242 23.85 -6.40 -4.66
N CYS A 243 23.53 -7.66 -4.33
CA CYS A 243 22.18 -8.19 -4.49
C CYS A 243 21.26 -7.62 -3.39
N PRO A 244 20.25 -6.80 -3.71
CA PRO A 244 19.41 -6.17 -2.69
C PRO A 244 18.53 -7.16 -1.93
N MET A 245 18.31 -8.37 -2.46
CA MET A 245 17.53 -9.42 -1.79
C MET A 245 18.41 -10.51 -1.14
N GLY A 246 19.72 -10.50 -1.35
CA GLY A 246 20.59 -11.61 -0.93
C GLY A 246 20.13 -12.97 -1.49
N ALA A 247 19.73 -12.98 -2.77
CA ALA A 247 19.25 -14.17 -3.48
C ALA A 247 20.40 -15.06 -3.98
N ILE A 248 21.60 -14.52 -4.14
CA ILE A 248 22.79 -15.25 -4.58
C ILE A 248 23.43 -15.91 -3.36
N GLU A 249 23.76 -17.20 -3.48
CA GLU A 249 24.36 -17.97 -2.39
C GLU A 249 25.87 -17.76 -2.27
N GLU A 250 26.55 -18.57 -1.45
CA GLU A 250 28.00 -18.48 -1.28
C GLU A 250 28.73 -18.71 -2.60
N LYS A 251 28.32 -19.76 -3.33
CA LYS A 251 28.69 -19.99 -4.72
C LYS A 251 27.89 -19.04 -5.62
N PRO A 252 28.54 -18.15 -6.39
CA PRO A 252 27.84 -17.12 -7.18
C PRO A 252 27.01 -17.68 -8.34
N ARG A 253 27.26 -18.93 -8.73
CA ARG A 253 26.44 -19.69 -9.70
C ARG A 253 25.06 -20.04 -9.12
N ASN A 254 24.95 -20.25 -7.82
CA ASN A 254 23.72 -20.69 -7.18
C ASN A 254 22.83 -19.52 -6.82
N THR A 255 21.55 -19.62 -7.19
CA THR A 255 20.56 -18.56 -6.98
C THR A 255 19.28 -19.10 -6.40
N ARG A 256 18.81 -18.47 -5.32
CA ARG A 256 17.49 -18.70 -4.76
C ARG A 256 16.44 -18.01 -5.62
N LEU A 257 15.83 -18.74 -6.55
CA LEU A 257 14.86 -18.20 -7.49
C LEU A 257 13.67 -17.52 -6.79
N ALA A 258 13.15 -18.13 -5.72
CA ALA A 258 12.06 -17.57 -4.92
C ALA A 258 12.36 -16.20 -4.28
N GLU A 259 13.64 -15.86 -4.09
CA GLU A 259 14.08 -14.57 -3.54
C GLU A 259 14.48 -13.56 -4.63
N CYS A 260 14.75 -14.03 -5.85
CA CYS A 260 15.20 -13.18 -6.92
C CYS A 260 14.05 -12.33 -7.48
N ILE A 261 14.11 -11.01 -7.27
CA ILE A 261 13.15 -10.05 -7.84
C ILE A 261 13.51 -9.59 -9.26
N GLN A 262 14.49 -10.23 -9.91
CA GLN A 262 14.91 -9.93 -11.28
C GLN A 262 15.21 -8.45 -11.55
N CYS A 263 15.80 -7.77 -10.56
CA CYS A 263 16.20 -6.37 -10.66
C CYS A 263 17.39 -6.11 -11.60
N ARG A 264 18.02 -7.17 -12.12
CA ARG A 264 19.19 -7.19 -13.03
C ARG A 264 20.46 -6.47 -12.58
N THR A 265 20.49 -5.92 -11.36
CA THR A 265 21.67 -5.26 -10.79
C THR A 265 22.93 -6.14 -10.79
N CYS A 266 22.78 -7.46 -10.72
CA CYS A 266 23.91 -8.40 -10.79
C CYS A 266 24.54 -8.51 -12.19
N ALA A 267 23.77 -8.29 -13.26
CA ALA A 267 24.29 -8.23 -14.62
C ALA A 267 25.03 -6.91 -14.85
N ASP A 268 24.43 -5.79 -14.43
CA ASP A 268 25.00 -4.44 -14.58
C ASP A 268 26.37 -4.26 -13.89
N ILE A 269 26.66 -5.02 -12.84
CA ILE A 269 27.89 -4.89 -12.04
C ILE A 269 28.93 -5.99 -12.32
N CYS A 270 28.62 -6.95 -13.18
CA CYS A 270 29.50 -8.06 -13.46
C CYS A 270 30.65 -7.62 -14.37
N PRO A 271 31.93 -7.66 -13.93
CA PRO A 271 33.06 -7.20 -14.74
C PRO A 271 33.38 -8.13 -15.92
N LYS A 272 32.90 -9.39 -15.87
CA LYS A 272 33.10 -10.40 -16.91
C LYS A 272 31.87 -10.60 -17.79
N GLU A 273 30.80 -9.84 -17.55
CA GLU A 273 29.51 -9.98 -18.23
C GLU A 273 28.92 -11.41 -18.22
N ALA A 274 29.39 -12.25 -17.29
CA ALA A 274 29.03 -13.67 -17.18
C ALA A 274 27.58 -13.91 -16.70
N VAL A 275 26.82 -12.85 -16.39
CA VAL A 275 25.46 -12.96 -15.84
C VAL A 275 24.43 -12.53 -16.85
N SER A 276 23.57 -13.46 -17.29
CA SER A 276 22.52 -13.22 -18.28
C SER A 276 21.11 -13.57 -17.77
N PHE A 277 20.09 -13.02 -18.43
CA PHE A 277 18.67 -13.28 -18.17
C PHE A 277 17.99 -13.66 -19.49
N SER A 278 18.15 -14.93 -19.89
CA SER A 278 17.63 -15.44 -21.17
C SER A 278 16.43 -16.36 -20.96
N PRO A 279 15.46 -16.40 -21.91
CA PRO A 279 14.31 -17.28 -21.83
C PRO A 279 14.74 -18.74 -21.94
N GLU A 280 14.00 -19.61 -21.26
CA GLU A 280 14.22 -21.06 -21.20
C GLU A 280 13.81 -21.76 -22.51
N LEU A 281 14.49 -21.48 -23.62
CA LEU A 281 14.41 -22.27 -24.85
C LEU A 281 15.65 -23.18 -24.93
N LYS A 282 15.51 -24.41 -24.43
CA LYS A 282 16.35 -25.62 -24.61
C LYS A 282 17.89 -25.49 -24.47
N THR A 283 18.43 -26.31 -23.55
CA THR A 283 19.79 -26.90 -23.60
C THR A 283 20.95 -25.97 -23.97
N SER A 284 21.13 -24.87 -23.24
CA SER A 284 22.42 -24.20 -23.20
C SER A 284 23.19 -24.62 -21.94
N PRO A 285 24.52 -24.86 -22.01
CA PRO A 285 25.37 -25.26 -20.88
C PRO A 285 25.56 -24.15 -19.83
N LEU A 286 24.75 -23.09 -19.91
CA LEU A 286 24.69 -21.98 -18.96
C LEU A 286 24.07 -22.47 -17.65
N GLY A 287 24.96 -22.97 -16.79
CA GLY A 287 24.69 -23.54 -15.48
C GLY A 287 24.14 -22.56 -14.45
N GLY A 288 23.54 -23.16 -13.43
CA GLY A 288 23.06 -22.51 -12.23
C GLY A 288 22.28 -23.55 -11.42
N GLU A 289 22.84 -24.01 -10.30
CA GLU A 289 22.06 -24.87 -9.40
C GLU A 289 20.99 -24.02 -8.73
N PHE A 290 19.74 -24.48 -8.83
CA PHE A 290 18.60 -23.80 -8.25
C PHE A 290 18.27 -24.43 -6.90
N SER A 291 18.20 -23.61 -5.86
CA SER A 291 17.75 -24.09 -4.55
C SER A 291 16.22 -24.26 -4.54
N PRO A 292 15.67 -25.42 -4.12
CA PRO A 292 14.23 -25.59 -3.97
C PRO A 292 13.66 -24.70 -2.86
N VAL A 293 12.36 -24.44 -2.92
CA VAL A 293 11.64 -23.72 -1.87
C VAL A 293 11.42 -24.65 -0.69
N GLU A 294 12.18 -24.47 0.39
CA GLU A 294 12.04 -25.25 1.61
C GLU A 294 10.87 -24.76 2.47
N ILE A 295 9.69 -25.36 2.30
CA ILE A 295 8.52 -25.10 3.14
C ILE A 295 8.58 -26.03 4.37
N SER A 296 8.63 -25.45 5.57
CA SER A 296 8.56 -26.23 6.81
C SER A 296 7.13 -26.70 7.08
N ARG A 297 6.91 -28.03 7.13
CA ARG A 297 5.61 -28.63 7.46
C ARG A 297 5.03 -28.12 8.79
N ARG A 298 5.89 -27.97 9.81
CA ARG A 298 5.50 -27.41 11.12
C ARG A 298 5.05 -25.95 11.00
N GLY A 299 5.77 -25.16 10.21
CA GLY A 299 5.42 -23.76 9.96
C GLY A 299 4.05 -23.62 9.28
N PHE A 300 3.75 -24.49 8.32
CA PHE A 300 2.43 -24.53 7.68
C PHE A 300 1.32 -24.83 8.69
N LEU A 301 1.48 -25.88 9.52
CA LEU A 301 0.48 -26.25 10.53
C LEU A 301 0.23 -25.13 11.54
N TYR A 302 1.28 -24.48 12.04
CA TYR A 302 1.13 -23.34 12.96
C TYR A 302 0.46 -22.14 12.30
N SER A 303 0.80 -21.84 11.05
CA SER A 303 0.19 -20.72 10.31
C SER A 303 -1.30 -20.96 10.09
N PHE A 304 -1.65 -22.18 9.69
CA PHE A 304 -3.02 -22.58 9.40
C PHE A 304 -3.88 -22.59 10.66
N GLY A 305 -3.41 -23.25 11.72
CA GLY A 305 -4.07 -23.26 13.02
C GLY A 305 -4.21 -21.87 13.62
N GLY A 306 -3.15 -21.04 13.51
CA GLY A 306 -3.17 -19.66 13.98
C GLY A 306 -4.18 -18.78 13.23
N GLY A 307 -4.22 -18.85 11.90
CA GLY A 307 -5.15 -18.04 11.09
C GLY A 307 -6.60 -18.46 11.29
N MET A 308 -6.89 -19.77 11.38
CA MET A 308 -8.23 -20.25 11.72
C MET A 308 -8.65 -19.84 13.13
N THR A 309 -7.75 -19.92 14.10
CA THR A 309 -8.03 -19.50 15.48
C THR A 309 -8.31 -17.99 15.54
N LEU A 310 -7.51 -17.17 14.83
CA LEU A 310 -7.76 -15.72 14.75
C LEU A 310 -9.13 -15.41 14.12
N ALA A 311 -9.47 -16.07 13.02
CA ALA A 311 -10.76 -15.89 12.38
C ALA A 311 -11.90 -16.26 13.33
N PHE A 312 -11.82 -17.44 13.96
CA PHE A 312 -12.81 -17.90 14.94
C PHE A 312 -12.95 -16.93 16.13
N LEU A 313 -11.83 -16.45 16.68
CA LEU A 313 -11.85 -15.47 17.77
C LEU A 313 -12.45 -14.14 17.33
N SER A 314 -12.18 -13.69 16.10
CA SER A 314 -12.71 -12.42 15.59
C SER A 314 -14.24 -12.40 15.54
N GLU A 315 -14.86 -13.53 15.22
CA GLU A 315 -16.33 -13.69 15.25
C GLU A 315 -16.91 -13.73 16.67
N ARG A 316 -16.09 -14.07 17.67
CA ARG A 316 -16.50 -14.16 19.09
C ARG A 316 -16.16 -12.92 19.91
N THR A 317 -15.31 -12.04 19.39
CA THR A 317 -14.99 -10.77 20.04
C THR A 317 -16.13 -9.74 19.86
N PRO A 318 -16.28 -8.78 20.80
CA PRO A 318 -17.32 -7.73 20.73
C PRO A 318 -17.26 -6.83 19.48
N PHE A 319 -16.22 -6.95 18.66
CA PHE A 319 -16.07 -6.23 17.39
C PHE A 319 -16.66 -6.98 16.17
N ALA A 320 -17.25 -8.16 16.36
CA ALA A 320 -17.90 -8.96 15.31
C ALA A 320 -18.91 -8.19 14.43
N PRO A 321 -19.72 -7.22 14.94
CA PRO A 321 -20.65 -6.46 14.10
C PRO A 321 -19.98 -5.59 13.02
N LEU A 322 -18.69 -5.26 13.18
CA LEU A 322 -17.93 -4.47 12.20
C LEU A 322 -17.21 -5.35 11.16
N VAL A 323 -17.05 -6.63 11.45
CA VAL A 323 -16.31 -7.60 10.60
C VAL A 323 -17.27 -8.34 9.67
N SER A 324 -18.47 -8.69 10.12
CA SER A 324 -19.50 -9.28 9.25
C SER A 324 -20.37 -8.19 8.64
N GLY A 325 -20.10 -7.81 7.40
CA GLY A 325 -21.09 -7.16 6.53
C GLY A 325 -22.22 -8.13 6.16
N LYS A 326 -22.83 -8.78 7.15
CA LYS A 326 -24.10 -9.50 7.00
C LYS A 326 -25.21 -8.51 7.34
N GLU A 327 -25.73 -7.86 6.31
CA GLU A 327 -27.14 -7.48 6.33
C GLU A 327 -27.96 -8.76 6.60
N GLY A 328 -28.89 -8.69 7.55
CA GLY A 328 -29.91 -9.71 7.76
C GLY A 328 -29.93 -10.34 9.15
N SER A 329 -30.41 -9.60 10.15
CA SER A 329 -31.27 -10.20 11.17
C SER A 329 -32.67 -10.30 10.56
N PRO A 330 -33.36 -11.46 10.58
CA PRO A 330 -34.73 -11.57 10.09
C PRO A 330 -35.66 -10.83 11.07
N GLY A 331 -35.99 -9.57 10.75
CA GLY A 331 -36.94 -8.80 11.57
C GLY A 331 -36.91 -7.29 11.41
N SER A 332 -35.89 -6.69 10.79
CA SER A 332 -35.87 -5.25 10.53
C SER A 332 -35.80 -4.98 9.03
N GLY A 333 -36.86 -4.40 8.48
CA GLY A 333 -36.91 -3.94 7.09
C GLY A 333 -35.74 -3.00 6.73
N PRO A 334 -35.52 -2.76 5.42
CA PRO A 334 -34.37 -2.00 4.95
C PRO A 334 -34.31 -0.62 5.65
N PRO A 335 -33.12 -0.15 6.09
CA PRO A 335 -33.00 1.18 6.67
C PRO A 335 -33.40 2.20 5.61
N ASP A 336 -34.53 2.87 5.86
CA ASP A 336 -35.04 3.94 5.01
C ASP A 336 -34.01 5.08 5.00
N TRP A 337 -33.28 5.22 3.91
CA TRP A 337 -32.25 6.25 3.70
C TRP A 337 -32.84 7.64 3.41
N LYS A 338 -34.16 7.76 3.32
CA LYS A 338 -34.89 9.00 3.05
C LYS A 338 -34.75 10.11 4.11
N PRO A 339 -34.48 9.87 5.42
CA PRO A 339 -34.24 10.93 6.40
C PRO A 339 -32.83 11.52 6.30
N ALA A 340 -31.81 10.68 6.06
CA ALA A 340 -30.42 11.12 5.92
C ALA A 340 -30.21 11.98 4.67
N MET A 341 -30.88 11.64 3.56
CA MET A 341 -30.88 12.44 2.34
C MET A 341 -31.69 13.75 2.50
N ARG A 342 -32.74 13.78 3.34
CA ARG A 342 -33.48 15.00 3.69
C ARG A 342 -32.68 15.95 4.58
N LEU A 343 -31.83 15.44 5.47
CA LEU A 343 -30.91 16.26 6.25
C LEU A 343 -29.77 16.81 5.39
N ALA A 344 -29.19 15.98 4.51
CA ALA A 344 -28.17 16.42 3.55
C ALA A 344 -28.69 17.51 2.58
N ASN A 345 -29.93 17.35 2.07
CA ASN A 345 -30.56 18.39 1.23
C ASN A 345 -30.96 19.65 2.02
N LYS A 346 -31.36 19.54 3.29
CA LYS A 346 -31.62 20.73 4.13
C LYS A 346 -30.34 21.49 4.48
N THR A 347 -29.21 20.80 4.67
CA THR A 347 -27.90 21.44 4.87
C THR A 347 -27.34 22.04 3.57
N ALA A 348 -27.59 21.42 2.42
CA ALA A 348 -27.23 21.98 1.11
C ALA A 348 -28.05 23.23 0.76
N MET A 349 -29.36 23.25 1.08
CA MET A 349 -30.21 24.44 0.91
C MET A 349 -29.86 25.60 1.85
N PHE A 350 -29.29 25.32 3.04
CA PHE A 350 -28.85 26.35 3.97
C PHE A 350 -27.53 27.01 3.51
N ALA A 351 -26.65 26.23 2.86
CA ALA A 351 -25.40 26.73 2.29
C ALA A 351 -25.63 27.65 1.07
N GLU A 352 -26.62 27.36 0.21
CA GLU A 352 -26.95 28.23 -0.94
C GLU A 352 -27.56 29.58 -0.54
N LYS A 353 -28.28 29.66 0.59
CA LYS A 353 -28.89 30.93 1.06
C LYS A 353 -27.91 31.89 1.73
N CYS A 354 -26.71 31.45 2.07
CA CYS A 354 -25.68 32.27 2.74
C CYS A 354 -24.68 32.95 1.77
N VAL A 355 -24.78 32.72 0.46
CA VAL A 355 -23.78 33.18 -0.54
C VAL A 355 -24.25 34.39 -1.37
N ARG A 356 -25.48 34.91 -1.20
CA ARG A 356 -25.87 36.18 -1.84
C ARG A 356 -25.71 37.38 -0.90
N PRO A 357 -24.97 38.43 -1.29
CA PRO A 357 -24.93 39.68 -0.52
C PRO A 357 -26.31 40.34 -0.60
N ARG A 358 -26.96 40.58 0.56
CA ARG A 358 -28.13 41.46 0.61
C ARG A 358 -27.64 42.91 0.62
N PRO A 359 -28.24 43.82 -0.16
CA PRO A 359 -27.91 45.24 -0.09
C PRO A 359 -28.36 45.82 1.26
N PHE A 360 -27.57 46.77 1.77
CA PHE A 360 -27.86 47.56 2.95
C PHE A 360 -29.26 48.23 2.85
N GLY A 361 -30.07 48.13 3.91
CA GLY A 361 -31.36 48.81 4.08
C GLY A 361 -31.79 48.78 5.56
N PRO A 362 -32.50 49.81 6.05
CA PRO A 362 -32.27 50.39 7.37
C PRO A 362 -32.91 49.64 8.56
N TYR A 363 -32.27 49.78 9.72
CA TYR A 363 -32.61 49.23 11.03
C TYR A 363 -34.09 49.43 11.45
N PRO A 364 -34.77 48.38 11.99
CA PRO A 364 -36.06 48.53 12.64
C PRO A 364 -35.92 48.47 14.16
N TRP A 365 -35.31 49.47 14.79
CA TRP A 365 -35.54 49.77 16.21
C TRP A 365 -36.45 50.99 16.32
N ARG A 366 -37.74 50.81 16.00
CA ARG A 366 -38.80 51.77 16.35
C ARG A 366 -40.19 51.17 16.20
N ARG A 367 -41.02 51.45 17.22
CA ARG A 367 -42.49 51.30 17.33
C ARG A 367 -42.96 49.94 17.88
N LYS A 368 -43.93 49.87 18.80
CA LYS A 368 -44.78 50.88 19.43
C LYS A 368 -45.40 50.22 20.66
N ILE A 369 -45.39 50.95 21.77
CA ILE A 369 -46.25 50.73 22.93
C ILE A 369 -47.67 51.10 22.50
N THR A 370 -48.64 50.20 22.69
CA THR A 370 -50.06 50.54 22.78
C THR A 370 -50.78 49.54 23.70
N PRO A 371 -51.78 50.00 24.47
CA PRO A 371 -52.22 49.39 25.72
C PRO A 371 -53.27 48.30 25.50
N ARG A 372 -53.23 47.26 26.33
CA ARG A 372 -54.33 46.28 26.43
C ARG A 372 -55.29 46.74 27.52
N SER A 373 -56.42 47.29 27.08
CA SER A 373 -57.59 47.57 27.91
C SER A 373 -58.28 46.28 28.35
N GLY A 374 -58.45 46.16 29.66
CA GLY A 374 -59.68 45.83 30.37
C GLY A 374 -60.54 44.63 29.96
N ARG A 375 -60.67 43.68 30.90
CA ARG A 375 -61.96 43.17 31.39
C ARG A 375 -61.77 42.57 32.81
N PRO A 376 -62.83 42.46 33.64
CA PRO A 376 -63.06 43.32 34.80
C PRO A 376 -62.62 42.70 36.14
N PHE A 377 -62.23 43.58 37.08
CA PHE A 377 -62.88 43.77 38.39
C PHE A 377 -62.79 45.25 38.75
#